data_AF-A0AAQ0A2Y4-F1
#
_entry.id   AF-A0AAQ0A2Y4-F1
#
_cell.length_a   1.000
_cell.length_b   1.000
_cell.length_c   1.000
_cell.angle_alpha   90.00
_cell.angle_beta   90.00
_cell.angle_gamma   90.00
#
_symmetry.space_group_name_H-M   'P 1'
#
loop_
_entity.id
_entity.type
_entity.pdbx_description
1 polymer ?
#
loop_
_entity_poly.entity_id
_entity_poly.type
_entity_poly.pdbx_seq_one_letter_code
_entity_poly.pdbx_strand_id
1 'polypeptide(L)'
;MPEGKIIKALSGFYYVLDGDQVIQCRGRGVFRKNKVTPLVGDDVVYQADNDKEGYILEIKDRFNELVRPPISNVDQAVLVFSAKEPTFSTSLLDRFLVLVEAGDIRPIICITKMDLVDDDALKEQIHQYAEDYRNIGYSVYLTSMKSGRGIEDIIPHFQDKITVFAGQSGVGKSSLLNAISPDLELKTAGISAHLGRGKHTTRHVELIDINGGFVADTPGFSSLEFAGIEAEDLGQTFLEIGEKSAECKFRGCLHIKEPNCAVKRAVENGEIAQYRYNHYVEFLTEIKDRKPRY
;
A
#
# COMPACT_ATOMS: atom_id res chain seq x y z
N MET A 1 19.35 24.38 -10.49
CA MET A 1 18.94 23.35 -11.47
C MET A 1 17.52 22.97 -11.12
N PRO A 2 16.62 22.80 -12.10
CA PRO A 2 15.24 22.48 -11.81
C PRO A 2 15.12 21.10 -11.15
N GLU A 3 14.07 20.96 -10.35
CA GLU A 3 13.74 19.74 -9.63
C GLU A 3 12.35 19.28 -10.04
N GLY A 4 12.11 17.98 -9.98
CA GLY A 4 10.79 17.44 -10.25
C GLY A 4 10.67 15.99 -9.83
N LYS A 5 9.52 15.39 -10.13
CA LYS A 5 9.21 14.01 -9.76
C LYS A 5 9.04 13.14 -11.00
N ILE A 6 9.63 11.96 -11.04
CA ILE A 6 9.38 11.01 -12.13
C ILE A 6 7.96 10.45 -11.99
N ILE A 7 7.06 10.86 -12.88
CA ILE A 7 5.65 10.40 -12.88
C ILE A 7 5.42 9.21 -13.82
N LYS A 8 6.32 8.97 -14.79
CA LYS A 8 6.20 7.86 -15.74
C LYS A 8 7.58 7.39 -16.17
N ALA A 9 7.73 6.08 -16.35
CA ALA A 9 8.94 5.48 -16.91
C ALA A 9 8.58 4.53 -18.07
N LEU A 10 9.09 4.81 -19.26
CA LEU A 10 8.75 4.04 -20.47
C LEU A 10 9.94 3.97 -21.43
N SER A 11 10.32 2.74 -21.81
CA SER A 11 11.32 2.49 -22.86
C SER A 11 12.67 3.23 -22.66
N GLY A 12 13.11 3.38 -21.41
CA GLY A 12 14.36 4.06 -21.06
C GLY A 12 14.26 5.59 -20.98
N PHE A 13 13.06 6.14 -21.13
CA PHE A 13 12.74 7.53 -20.84
C PHE A 13 12.02 7.66 -19.49
N TYR A 14 12.24 8.79 -18.85
CA TYR A 14 11.65 9.18 -17.57
C TYR A 14 10.95 10.51 -17.76
N TYR A 15 9.67 10.60 -17.41
CA TYR A 15 8.88 11.82 -17.55
C TYR A 15 8.84 12.50 -16.18
N VAL A 16 9.45 13.69 -16.10
CA VAL A 16 9.62 14.45 -14.86
C VAL A 16 8.56 15.54 -14.83
N LEU A 17 7.74 15.56 -13.78
CA LEU A 17 6.79 16.62 -13.49
C LEU A 17 7.48 17.74 -12.69
N ASP A 18 7.40 18.96 -13.20
CA ASP A 18 7.90 20.19 -12.58
C ASP A 18 6.81 21.28 -12.73
N GLY A 19 6.10 21.56 -11.64
CA GLY A 19 4.84 22.31 -11.69
C GLY A 19 3.82 21.61 -12.59
N ASP A 20 3.33 22.31 -13.61
CA ASP A 20 2.38 21.77 -14.60
C ASP A 20 3.07 21.21 -15.86
N GLN A 21 4.41 21.23 -15.91
CA GLN A 21 5.18 20.80 -17.08
C GLN A 21 5.68 19.37 -16.92
N VAL A 22 5.57 18.60 -18.01
CA VAL A 22 6.11 17.23 -18.08
C VAL A 22 7.27 17.21 -19.05
N ILE A 23 8.47 16.97 -18.52
CA ILE A 23 9.72 16.97 -19.28
C ILE A 23 10.20 15.54 -19.52
N GLN A 24 10.38 15.18 -20.78
CA GLN A 24 10.94 13.87 -21.14
C GLN A 24 12.46 13.86 -20.95
N CYS A 25 12.92 13.03 -20.01
CA CYS A 25 14.32 12.91 -19.64
C CYS A 25 14.91 11.53 -19.95
N ARG A 26 16.25 11.47 -20.03
CA ARG A 26 17.03 10.23 -20.01
C ARG A 26 17.92 10.16 -18.77
N GLY A 27 18.11 8.95 -18.24
CA GLY A 27 19.11 8.71 -17.21
C GLY A 27 20.52 8.83 -17.79
N ARG A 28 21.41 9.57 -17.11
CA ARG A 28 22.83 9.63 -17.48
C ARG A 28 23.51 8.26 -17.30
N GLY A 29 24.54 8.00 -18.09
CA GLY A 29 25.32 6.75 -18.02
C GLY A 29 25.94 6.46 -16.64
N VAL A 30 26.12 7.50 -15.81
CA VAL A 30 26.57 7.38 -14.41
C VAL A 30 25.65 6.49 -13.59
N PHE A 31 24.32 6.56 -13.78
CA PHE A 31 23.38 5.70 -13.06
C PHE A 31 23.58 4.23 -13.37
N ARG A 32 23.85 3.89 -14.64
CA ARG A 32 24.20 2.52 -15.04
C ARG A 32 25.50 2.04 -14.40
N LYS A 33 26.51 2.92 -14.33
CA LYS A 33 27.80 2.61 -13.67
C LYS A 33 27.62 2.36 -12.17
N ASN A 34 26.76 3.14 -11.52
CA ASN A 34 26.48 3.04 -10.09
C ASN A 34 25.39 2.01 -9.75
N LYS A 35 24.85 1.30 -10.75
CA LYS A 35 23.72 0.35 -10.62
C LYS A 35 22.46 0.95 -9.97
N VAL A 36 22.28 2.26 -10.10
CA VAL A 36 21.06 2.95 -9.66
C VAL A 36 20.11 3.02 -10.85
N THR A 37 18.89 2.55 -10.66
CA THR A 37 17.83 2.67 -11.68
C THR A 37 16.86 3.75 -11.22
N PRO A 38 16.66 4.85 -11.98
CA PRO A 38 15.59 5.79 -11.69
C PRO A 38 14.24 5.09 -11.76
N LEU A 39 13.36 5.39 -10.81
CA LEU A 39 12.03 4.81 -10.63
C LEU A 39 10.95 5.88 -10.71
N VAL A 40 9.73 5.46 -10.99
CA VAL A 40 8.56 6.32 -10.79
C VAL A 40 8.47 6.65 -9.30
N GLY A 41 8.15 7.90 -8.95
CA GLY A 41 8.12 8.42 -7.58
C GLY A 41 9.41 9.12 -7.14
N ASP A 42 10.53 8.89 -7.82
CA ASP A 42 11.81 9.54 -7.50
C ASP A 42 11.71 11.06 -7.65
N ASP A 43 12.20 11.77 -6.64
CA ASP A 43 12.51 13.19 -6.73
C ASP A 43 13.90 13.34 -7.36
N VAL A 44 13.99 14.19 -8.39
CA VAL A 44 15.18 14.29 -9.22
C VAL A 44 15.59 15.73 -9.45
N VAL A 45 16.90 15.94 -9.59
CA VAL A 45 17.45 17.15 -10.21
C VAL A 45 17.69 16.84 -11.68
N TYR A 46 17.20 17.70 -12.57
CA TYR A 46 17.35 17.49 -14.01
C TYR A 46 17.89 18.74 -14.72
N GLN A 47 18.27 18.56 -15.98
CA GLN A 47 18.58 19.65 -16.90
C GLN A 47 17.89 19.34 -18.22
N ALA A 48 17.24 20.34 -18.82
CA ALA A 48 16.61 20.21 -20.11
C ALA A 48 16.76 21.50 -20.91
N ASP A 49 17.04 21.38 -22.20
CA ASP A 49 17.07 22.52 -23.13
C ASP A 49 15.66 22.77 -23.72
N ASN A 50 14.79 21.75 -23.67
CA ASN A 50 13.38 21.78 -24.06
C ASN A 50 12.62 20.61 -23.40
N ASP A 51 11.30 20.56 -23.57
CA ASP A 51 10.42 19.57 -22.94
C ASP A 51 10.66 18.11 -23.38
N LYS A 52 11.51 17.86 -24.39
CA LYS A 52 11.73 16.52 -24.97
C LYS A 52 13.14 15.98 -24.78
N GLU A 53 14.09 16.83 -24.39
CA GLU A 53 15.52 16.53 -24.36
C GLU A 53 16.14 16.84 -22.98
N GLY A 54 15.56 16.23 -21.93
CA GLY A 54 16.08 16.33 -20.57
C GLY A 54 17.08 15.22 -20.19
N TYR A 55 17.89 15.49 -19.16
CA TYR A 55 18.77 14.54 -18.51
C TYR A 55 18.60 14.61 -16.99
N ILE A 56 18.39 13.44 -16.36
CA ILE A 56 18.42 13.34 -14.91
C ILE A 56 19.88 13.46 -14.46
N LEU A 57 20.15 14.41 -13.57
CA LEU A 57 21.48 14.68 -13.02
C LEU A 57 21.68 13.95 -11.69
N GLU A 58 20.64 13.92 -10.86
CA GLU A 58 20.65 13.38 -9.51
C GLU A 58 19.28 12.77 -9.18
N ILE A 59 19.29 11.69 -8.41
CA ILE A 59 18.11 11.11 -7.77
C ILE A 59 18.28 11.36 -6.28
N LYS A 60 17.29 12.01 -5.66
CA LYS A 60 17.30 12.29 -4.21
C LYS A 60 17.10 10.99 -3.42
N ASP A 61 17.41 11.06 -2.13
CA ASP A 61 17.25 9.91 -1.23
C ASP A 61 15.79 9.44 -1.21
N ARG A 62 15.62 8.13 -1.34
CA ARG A 62 14.31 7.46 -1.23
C ARG A 62 14.01 7.18 0.22
N PHE A 63 12.79 7.44 0.68
CA PHE A 63 12.37 6.98 2.00
C PHE A 63 11.79 5.56 1.98
N ASN A 64 11.28 5.08 0.83
CA ASN A 64 10.93 3.68 0.61
C ASN A 64 10.96 3.31 -0.89
N GLU A 65 10.89 2.01 -1.18
CA GLU A 65 10.86 1.45 -2.53
C GLU A 65 10.03 0.16 -2.56
N LEU A 66 9.06 0.09 -3.49
CA LEU A 66 8.35 -1.13 -3.82
C LEU A 66 9.01 -1.82 -5.00
N VAL A 67 9.27 -3.12 -4.87
CA VAL A 67 9.89 -3.94 -5.92
C VAL A 67 8.92 -4.21 -7.08
N ARG A 68 7.63 -4.37 -6.77
CA ARG A 68 6.60 -4.70 -7.76
C ARG A 68 5.30 -3.98 -7.42
N PRO A 69 4.81 -3.07 -8.28
CA PRO A 69 5.55 -2.43 -9.36
C PRO A 69 6.73 -1.62 -8.83
N PRO A 70 7.76 -1.38 -9.66
CA PRO A 70 8.90 -0.55 -9.29
C PRO A 70 8.50 0.92 -9.12
N ILE A 71 8.30 1.35 -7.87
CA ILE A 71 7.93 2.71 -7.48
C ILE A 71 8.63 3.06 -6.16
N SER A 72 9.05 4.32 -6.00
CA SER A 72 9.66 4.85 -4.77
C SER A 72 8.81 5.94 -4.14
N ASN A 73 9.14 6.32 -2.90
CA ASN A 73 8.56 7.46 -2.20
C ASN A 73 7.03 7.37 -2.07
N VAL A 74 6.51 6.17 -1.81
CA VAL A 74 5.08 5.93 -1.60
C VAL A 74 4.70 6.32 -0.19
N ASP A 75 3.86 7.33 -0.01
CA ASP A 75 3.43 7.76 1.32
C ASP A 75 2.46 6.76 1.98
N GLN A 76 1.50 6.26 1.19
CA GLN A 76 0.37 5.52 1.74
C GLN A 76 -0.21 4.47 0.80
N ALA A 77 -0.88 3.48 1.39
CA ALA A 77 -1.57 2.41 0.68
C ALA A 77 -3.05 2.35 1.09
N VAL A 78 -3.95 2.54 0.13
CA VAL A 78 -5.38 2.30 0.34
C VAL A 78 -5.67 0.81 0.13
N LEU A 79 -5.92 0.13 1.24
CA LEU A 79 -6.26 -1.28 1.34
C LEU A 79 -7.78 -1.46 1.17
N VAL A 80 -8.19 -1.81 -0.05
CA VAL A 80 -9.61 -1.95 -0.41
C VAL A 80 -10.08 -3.39 -0.23
N PHE A 81 -11.05 -3.56 0.65
CA PHE A 81 -11.73 -4.83 0.91
C PHE A 81 -13.24 -4.62 0.72
N SER A 82 -13.97 -5.68 0.43
CA SER A 82 -15.43 -5.64 0.40
C SER A 82 -15.99 -6.21 1.70
N ALA A 83 -17.06 -5.60 2.22
CA ALA A 83 -17.83 -6.19 3.31
C ALA A 83 -18.48 -7.51 2.88
N LYS A 84 -18.98 -7.55 1.63
CA LYS A 84 -19.64 -8.70 1.02
C LYS A 84 -19.30 -8.78 -0.46
N GLU A 85 -19.18 -10.01 -0.99
CA GLU A 85 -18.83 -10.34 -2.38
C GLU A 85 -17.50 -9.72 -2.90
N PRO A 86 -16.33 -10.26 -2.53
CA PRO A 86 -16.11 -11.37 -1.58
C PRO A 86 -16.34 -10.97 -0.11
N THR A 87 -16.55 -11.96 0.76
CA THR A 87 -16.68 -11.76 2.21
C THR A 87 -15.39 -11.16 2.77
N PHE A 88 -15.54 -10.19 3.68
CA PHE A 88 -14.42 -9.60 4.39
C PHE A 88 -13.60 -10.66 5.14
N SER A 89 -12.27 -10.56 5.06
CA SER A 89 -11.33 -11.48 5.70
C SER A 89 -10.29 -10.68 6.47
N THR A 90 -10.32 -10.80 7.79
CA THR A 90 -9.33 -10.19 8.70
C THR A 90 -7.94 -10.75 8.47
N SER A 91 -7.79 -12.08 8.30
CA SER A 91 -6.49 -12.71 7.98
C SER A 91 -5.89 -12.12 6.70
N LEU A 92 -6.69 -11.90 5.66
CA LEU A 92 -6.17 -11.29 4.44
C LEU A 92 -5.80 -9.82 4.67
N LEU A 93 -6.65 -9.04 5.34
CA LEU A 93 -6.34 -7.64 5.65
C LEU A 93 -5.02 -7.53 6.43
N ASP A 94 -4.86 -8.34 7.48
CA ASP A 94 -3.65 -8.38 8.31
C ASP A 94 -2.40 -8.70 7.49
N ARG A 95 -2.53 -9.61 6.52
CA ARG A 95 -1.43 -9.91 5.60
C ARG A 95 -1.03 -8.70 4.75
N PHE A 96 -1.99 -7.90 4.26
CA PHE A 96 -1.67 -6.66 3.55
C PHE A 96 -1.06 -5.62 4.49
N LEU A 97 -1.58 -5.48 5.71
CA LEU A 97 -1.04 -4.55 6.71
C LEU A 97 0.42 -4.87 7.00
N VAL A 98 0.77 -6.13 7.25
CA VAL A 98 2.16 -6.56 7.46
C VAL A 98 3.07 -6.14 6.31
N LEU A 99 2.64 -6.34 5.07
CA LEU A 99 3.44 -6.01 3.88
C LEU A 99 3.57 -4.50 3.66
N VAL A 100 2.53 -3.73 3.99
CA VAL A 100 2.51 -2.26 3.88
C VAL A 100 3.40 -1.64 4.94
N GLU A 101 3.26 -2.07 6.20
CA GLU A 101 4.07 -1.60 7.33
C GLU A 101 5.55 -1.96 7.14
N ALA A 102 5.86 -3.17 6.67
CA ALA A 102 7.24 -3.56 6.35
C ALA A 102 7.86 -2.76 5.19
N GLY A 103 7.03 -2.08 4.39
CA GLY A 103 7.46 -1.19 3.32
C GLY A 103 7.61 0.27 3.75
N ASP A 104 7.45 0.59 5.03
CA ASP A 104 7.39 1.96 5.56
C ASP A 104 6.35 2.82 4.82
N ILE A 105 5.18 2.23 4.56
CA ILE A 105 4.05 2.88 3.88
C ILE A 105 2.88 2.95 4.86
N ARG A 106 2.19 4.09 4.94
CA ARG A 106 1.03 4.24 5.83
C ARG A 106 -0.21 3.53 5.28
N PRO A 107 -0.81 2.54 5.96
CA PRO A 107 -2.04 1.92 5.49
C PRO A 107 -3.29 2.77 5.80
N ILE A 108 -4.21 2.80 4.83
CA ILE A 108 -5.58 3.29 4.97
C ILE A 108 -6.52 2.14 4.61
N ILE A 109 -7.42 1.76 5.50
CA ILE A 109 -8.33 0.63 5.30
C ILE A 109 -9.64 1.16 4.74
N CYS A 110 -10.09 0.61 3.61
CA CYS A 110 -11.36 0.95 2.99
C CYS A 110 -12.21 -0.31 2.80
N ILE A 111 -13.29 -0.44 3.58
CA ILE A 111 -14.25 -1.54 3.47
C ILE A 111 -15.44 -1.04 2.64
N THR A 112 -15.52 -1.53 1.41
CA THR A 112 -16.50 -1.17 0.38
C THR A 112 -17.73 -2.09 0.42
N LYS A 113 -18.72 -1.77 -0.42
CA LYS A 113 -19.94 -2.58 -0.63
C LYS A 113 -20.80 -2.76 0.62
N MET A 114 -20.78 -1.78 1.52
CA MET A 114 -21.66 -1.77 2.69
C MET A 114 -23.16 -1.79 2.33
N ASP A 115 -23.52 -1.36 1.12
CA ASP A 115 -24.88 -1.44 0.59
C ASP A 115 -25.36 -2.86 0.27
N LEU A 116 -24.47 -3.85 0.21
CA LEU A 116 -24.85 -5.25 -0.01
C LEU A 116 -25.07 -6.01 1.32
N VAL A 117 -24.75 -5.38 2.46
CA VAL A 117 -24.84 -6.00 3.78
C VAL A 117 -26.26 -5.85 4.33
N ASP A 118 -27.10 -6.83 4.01
CA ASP A 118 -28.51 -6.87 4.44
C ASP A 118 -28.72 -7.59 5.78
N ASP A 119 -27.73 -8.34 6.25
CA ASP A 119 -27.77 -9.11 7.50
C ASP A 119 -27.22 -8.26 8.66
N ASP A 120 -28.04 -8.06 9.70
CA ASP A 120 -27.68 -7.22 10.85
C ASP A 120 -26.47 -7.76 11.62
N ALA A 121 -26.31 -9.09 11.70
CA ALA A 121 -25.19 -9.71 12.41
C ALA A 121 -23.86 -9.47 11.66
N LEU A 122 -23.84 -9.62 10.34
CA LEU A 122 -22.69 -9.30 9.51
C LEU A 122 -22.37 -7.80 9.56
N LYS A 123 -23.40 -6.95 9.55
CA LYS A 123 -23.21 -5.50 9.66
C LYS A 123 -22.54 -5.12 10.97
N GLU A 124 -23.04 -5.63 12.09
CA GLU A 124 -22.45 -5.42 13.41
C GLU A 124 -21.01 -5.94 13.47
N GLN A 125 -20.76 -7.12 12.89
CA GLN A 125 -19.42 -7.70 12.84
C GLN A 125 -18.42 -6.82 12.05
N ILE A 126 -18.82 -6.28 10.90
CA ILE A 126 -17.97 -5.37 10.11
C ILE A 126 -17.70 -4.06 10.87
N HIS A 127 -18.71 -3.53 11.56
CA HIS A 127 -18.52 -2.36 12.42
C HIS A 127 -17.56 -2.63 13.57
N GLN A 128 -17.68 -3.78 14.24
CA GLN A 128 -16.75 -4.19 15.30
C GLN A 128 -15.32 -4.29 14.77
N TYR A 129 -15.10 -4.96 13.62
CA TYR A 129 -13.76 -5.02 13.02
C TYR A 129 -13.23 -3.62 12.69
N ALA A 130 -14.06 -2.75 12.13
CA ALA A 130 -13.63 -1.38 11.82
C ALA A 130 -13.20 -0.62 13.08
N GLU A 131 -13.93 -0.76 14.19
CA GLU A 131 -13.54 -0.17 15.48
C GLU A 131 -12.26 -0.79 16.04
N ASP A 132 -12.07 -2.11 15.94
CA ASP A 132 -10.82 -2.76 16.36
C ASP A 132 -9.61 -2.14 15.66
N TYR A 133 -9.64 -2.02 14.32
CA TYR A 133 -8.54 -1.42 13.57
C TYR A 133 -8.36 0.08 13.83
N ARG A 134 -9.45 0.82 14.12
CA ARG A 134 -9.36 2.23 14.54
C ARG A 134 -8.68 2.37 15.89
N ASN A 135 -9.02 1.50 16.85
CA ASN A 135 -8.41 1.49 18.18
C ASN A 135 -6.91 1.14 18.14
N ILE A 136 -6.49 0.33 17.15
CA ILE A 136 -5.06 0.08 16.87
C ILE A 136 -4.36 1.33 16.32
N GLY A 137 -5.08 2.24 15.68
CA GLY A 137 -4.56 3.50 15.13
C GLY A 137 -4.69 3.65 13.62
N TYR A 138 -5.31 2.70 12.93
CA TYR A 138 -5.51 2.77 11.48
C TYR A 138 -6.66 3.73 11.11
N SER A 139 -6.52 4.40 9.97
CA SER A 139 -7.64 5.10 9.34
C SER A 139 -8.53 4.09 8.62
N VAL A 140 -9.81 3.99 9.04
CA VAL A 140 -10.77 3.00 8.51
C VAL A 140 -12.01 3.69 7.98
N TYR A 141 -12.31 3.44 6.71
CA TYR A 141 -13.47 3.99 5.99
C TYR A 141 -14.43 2.88 5.59
N LEU A 142 -15.70 3.02 5.96
CA LEU A 142 -16.78 2.16 5.51
C LEU A 142 -17.51 2.86 4.36
N THR A 143 -17.45 2.29 3.16
CA THR A 143 -17.92 2.96 1.94
C THR A 143 -19.01 2.18 1.22
N SER A 144 -19.89 2.92 0.55
CA SER A 144 -20.93 2.40 -0.32
C SER A 144 -21.00 3.21 -1.59
N MET A 145 -20.76 2.55 -2.73
CA MET A 145 -20.81 3.21 -4.04
C MET A 145 -22.24 3.64 -4.39
N LYS A 146 -23.25 2.87 -3.94
CA LYS A 146 -24.67 3.16 -4.21
C LYS A 146 -25.16 4.43 -3.50
N SER A 147 -24.66 4.69 -2.29
CA SER A 147 -25.08 5.85 -1.48
C SER A 147 -24.09 7.00 -1.48
N GLY A 148 -22.88 6.81 -2.02
CA GLY A 148 -21.78 7.78 -1.93
C GLY A 148 -21.14 7.90 -0.54
N ARG A 149 -21.67 7.20 0.47
CA ARG A 149 -21.25 7.34 1.87
C ARG A 149 -19.79 6.93 2.06
N GLY A 150 -19.05 7.74 2.81
CA GLY A 150 -17.65 7.48 3.21
C GLY A 150 -16.61 7.72 2.11
N ILE A 151 -17.03 8.09 0.89
CA ILE A 151 -16.10 8.39 -0.21
C ILE A 151 -15.47 9.77 0.00
N GLU A 152 -16.26 10.76 0.40
CA GLU A 152 -15.76 12.13 0.64
C GLU A 152 -14.72 12.17 1.77
N ASP A 153 -14.87 11.32 2.79
CA ASP A 153 -13.96 11.28 3.94
C ASP A 153 -12.55 10.75 3.60
N ILE A 154 -12.39 10.03 2.47
CA ILE A 154 -11.08 9.52 2.04
C ILE A 154 -10.31 10.54 1.18
N ILE A 155 -11.01 11.48 0.52
CA ILE A 155 -10.42 12.43 -0.42
C ILE A 155 -9.30 13.30 0.20
N PRO A 156 -9.44 13.81 1.44
CA PRO A 156 -8.39 14.64 2.05
C PRO A 156 -7.04 13.95 2.23
N HIS A 157 -6.99 12.60 2.20
CA HIS A 157 -5.72 11.88 2.32
C HIS A 157 -4.85 11.99 1.07
N PHE A 158 -5.42 12.30 -0.09
CA PHE A 158 -4.67 12.26 -1.36
C PHE A 158 -3.79 13.47 -1.59
N GLN A 159 -4.13 14.61 -1.00
CA GLN A 159 -3.42 15.86 -1.22
C GLN A 159 -1.93 15.73 -0.84
N ASP A 160 -1.04 16.11 -1.75
CA ASP A 160 0.43 16.08 -1.59
C ASP A 160 1.00 14.69 -1.26
N LYS A 161 0.31 13.61 -1.64
CA LYS A 161 0.70 12.22 -1.32
C LYS A 161 0.77 11.31 -2.54
N ILE A 162 1.75 10.40 -2.55
CA ILE A 162 1.77 9.26 -3.46
C ILE A 162 1.04 8.09 -2.82
N THR A 163 -0.06 7.68 -3.45
CA THR A 163 -0.98 6.65 -2.93
C THR A 163 -0.99 5.44 -3.84
N VAL A 164 -0.81 4.25 -3.26
CA VAL A 164 -1.02 2.99 -3.97
C VAL A 164 -2.33 2.34 -3.56
N PHE A 165 -3.03 1.69 -4.48
CA PHE A 165 -4.23 0.91 -4.17
C PHE A 165 -3.91 -0.57 -4.10
N ALA A 166 -4.49 -1.27 -3.12
CA ALA A 166 -4.26 -2.69 -2.92
C ALA A 166 -5.55 -3.41 -2.48
N GLY A 167 -5.58 -4.73 -2.58
CA GLY A 167 -6.73 -5.56 -2.19
C GLY A 167 -7.13 -6.58 -3.25
N GLN A 168 -8.09 -7.46 -2.94
CA GLN A 168 -8.50 -8.54 -3.85
C GLN A 168 -9.12 -8.02 -5.16
N SER A 169 -9.20 -8.87 -6.18
CA SER A 169 -9.99 -8.57 -7.38
C SER A 169 -11.48 -8.51 -7.03
N GLY A 170 -12.26 -7.67 -7.72
CA GLY A 170 -13.72 -7.60 -7.54
C GLY A 170 -14.20 -6.84 -6.30
N VAL A 171 -13.31 -6.38 -5.41
CA VAL A 171 -13.67 -5.61 -4.20
C VAL A 171 -14.20 -4.22 -4.50
N GLY A 172 -13.92 -3.63 -5.67
CA GLY A 172 -14.42 -2.29 -6.03
C GLY A 172 -13.38 -1.18 -6.10
N LYS A 173 -12.06 -1.50 -6.12
CA LYS A 173 -10.98 -0.51 -6.30
C LYS A 173 -11.24 0.46 -7.47
N SER A 174 -11.68 -0.05 -8.61
CA SER A 174 -11.90 0.74 -9.84
C SER A 174 -13.05 1.72 -9.66
N SER A 175 -14.14 1.24 -9.07
CA SER A 175 -15.31 2.05 -8.74
C SER A 175 -14.96 3.12 -7.72
N LEU A 176 -14.15 2.79 -6.71
CA LEU A 176 -13.69 3.74 -5.71
C LEU A 176 -12.82 4.84 -6.33
N LEU A 177 -11.86 4.49 -7.19
CA LEU A 177 -11.03 5.48 -7.90
C LEU A 177 -11.86 6.42 -8.78
N ASN A 178 -12.81 5.87 -9.55
CA ASN A 178 -13.72 6.69 -10.36
C ASN A 178 -14.62 7.58 -9.51
N ALA A 179 -15.00 7.15 -8.30
CA ALA A 179 -15.80 7.97 -7.40
C ALA A 179 -14.98 9.10 -6.75
N ILE A 180 -13.69 8.85 -6.47
CA ILE A 180 -12.76 9.85 -5.92
C ILE A 180 -12.35 10.88 -6.98
N SER A 181 -12.25 10.45 -8.24
CA SER A 181 -11.89 11.32 -9.36
C SER A 181 -12.66 10.93 -10.62
N PRO A 182 -13.86 11.51 -10.81
CA PRO A 182 -14.73 11.21 -11.95
C PRO A 182 -14.08 11.41 -13.31
N ASP A 183 -13.15 12.37 -13.42
CA ASP A 183 -12.46 12.73 -14.66
C ASP A 183 -11.49 11.65 -15.16
N LEU A 184 -11.20 10.62 -14.35
CA LEU A 184 -10.32 9.51 -14.75
C LEU A 184 -10.94 8.58 -15.81
N GLU A 185 -12.27 8.62 -15.97
CA GLU A 185 -13.05 7.79 -16.92
C GLU A 185 -12.56 6.32 -17.06
N LEU A 186 -12.08 5.70 -15.97
CA LEU A 186 -11.53 4.35 -16.05
C LEU A 186 -12.69 3.40 -16.40
N LYS A 187 -12.61 2.68 -17.53
CA LYS A 187 -13.63 1.65 -17.83
C LYS A 187 -13.68 0.68 -16.66
N THR A 188 -14.90 0.39 -16.19
CA THR A 188 -15.21 -0.57 -15.11
C THR A 188 -14.75 -2.01 -15.40
N ALA A 189 -14.14 -2.27 -16.57
CA ALA A 189 -13.41 -3.48 -16.92
C ALA A 189 -12.05 -3.58 -16.21
N GLY A 190 -12.04 -3.39 -14.89
CA GLY A 190 -10.85 -3.45 -14.02
C GLY A 190 -9.83 -2.34 -14.31
N ILE A 191 -9.38 -1.65 -13.26
CA ILE A 191 -8.31 -0.61 -13.36
C ILE A 191 -7.16 -1.08 -14.24
N SER A 192 -6.83 -2.37 -14.13
CA SER A 192 -5.72 -2.98 -14.82
C SER A 192 -5.77 -2.84 -16.35
N ALA A 193 -6.95 -2.79 -16.99
CA ALA A 193 -7.05 -2.64 -18.44
C ALA A 193 -6.72 -1.22 -18.94
N HIS A 194 -7.00 -0.19 -18.12
CA HIS A 194 -6.72 1.22 -18.46
C HIS A 194 -5.28 1.62 -18.14
N LEU A 195 -4.67 1.07 -17.08
CA LEU A 195 -3.23 1.20 -16.82
C LEU A 195 -2.37 0.14 -17.53
N GLY A 196 -2.83 -0.34 -18.69
CA GLY A 196 -1.97 -1.04 -19.64
C GLY A 196 -1.86 -2.57 -19.51
N ARG A 197 -2.74 -3.27 -18.79
CA ARG A 197 -2.88 -4.75 -18.91
C ARG A 197 -3.63 -5.14 -20.18
N GLY A 198 -3.03 -4.89 -21.33
CA GLY A 198 -3.30 -5.66 -22.54
C GLY A 198 -2.62 -7.03 -22.44
N LYS A 199 -3.24 -8.06 -23.01
CA LYS A 199 -2.74 -9.46 -23.07
C LYS A 199 -1.32 -9.61 -23.63
N HIS A 200 -0.75 -8.55 -24.24
CA HIS A 200 0.60 -8.51 -24.82
C HIS A 200 1.32 -7.13 -24.71
N THR A 201 0.95 -6.23 -23.77
CA THR A 201 1.54 -4.88 -23.71
C THR A 201 2.49 -4.71 -22.52
N THR A 202 3.66 -4.11 -22.77
CA THR A 202 4.74 -3.90 -21.78
C THR A 202 4.26 -3.06 -20.59
N ARG A 203 4.39 -3.65 -19.38
CA ARG A 203 4.04 -3.03 -18.08
C ARG A 203 4.81 -1.72 -17.90
N HIS A 204 4.13 -0.60 -17.73
CA HIS A 204 4.75 0.64 -17.25
C HIS A 204 4.00 1.15 -16.02
N VAL A 205 4.75 1.74 -15.09
CA VAL A 205 4.22 2.39 -13.89
C VAL A 205 4.00 3.85 -14.23
N GLU A 206 2.88 4.41 -13.81
CA GLU A 206 2.51 5.80 -14.02
C GLU A 206 1.80 6.34 -12.78
N LEU A 207 2.17 7.55 -12.37
CA LEU A 207 1.47 8.35 -11.37
C LEU A 207 0.39 9.16 -12.09
N ILE A 208 -0.83 8.97 -11.62
CA ILE A 208 -2.01 9.69 -12.08
C ILE A 208 -2.28 10.81 -11.07
N ASP A 209 -2.38 12.04 -11.56
CA ASP A 209 -2.79 13.17 -10.72
C ASP A 209 -4.23 12.97 -10.21
N ILE A 210 -4.41 13.16 -8.91
CA ILE A 210 -5.70 13.01 -8.26
C ILE A 210 -5.79 13.86 -7.00
N ASN A 211 -6.76 14.78 -6.96
CA ASN A 211 -7.07 15.61 -5.78
C ASN A 211 -5.81 16.28 -5.17
N GLY A 212 -4.90 16.78 -6.01
CA GLY A 212 -3.67 17.44 -5.56
C GLY A 212 -2.56 16.50 -5.08
N GLY A 213 -2.64 15.21 -5.37
CA GLY A 213 -1.56 14.26 -5.20
C GLY A 213 -1.53 13.23 -6.31
N PHE A 214 -0.97 12.05 -6.03
CA PHE A 214 -0.76 11.02 -7.03
C PHE A 214 -1.32 9.67 -6.62
N VAL A 215 -1.88 8.95 -7.59
CA VAL A 215 -2.20 7.53 -7.45
C VAL A 215 -1.42 6.72 -8.46
N ALA A 216 -0.82 5.63 -7.99
CA ALA A 216 -0.36 4.55 -8.84
C ALA A 216 -1.35 3.39 -8.79
N ASP A 217 -1.82 2.92 -9.95
CA ASP A 217 -2.47 1.61 -9.99
C ASP A 217 -1.41 0.54 -9.90
N THR A 218 -1.36 -0.06 -8.73
CA THR A 218 -0.43 -1.11 -8.45
C THR A 218 -1.22 -2.37 -8.11
N PRO A 219 -0.96 -3.50 -8.76
CA PRO A 219 -1.12 -4.78 -8.10
C PRO A 219 0.10 -4.99 -7.18
N GLY A 220 0.42 -4.01 -6.32
CA GLY A 220 1.69 -3.92 -5.59
C GLY A 220 1.92 -5.10 -4.67
N PHE A 221 0.83 -5.56 -4.07
CA PHE A 221 0.80 -6.71 -3.18
C PHE A 221 0.23 -7.95 -3.88
N SER A 222 0.51 -8.10 -5.18
CA SER A 222 0.04 -9.26 -5.98
C SER A 222 0.66 -10.58 -5.55
N SER A 223 1.86 -10.54 -4.98
CA SER A 223 2.42 -11.65 -4.21
C SER A 223 2.24 -11.28 -2.75
N LEU A 224 1.45 -12.08 -2.04
CA LEU A 224 1.17 -11.92 -0.61
C LEU A 224 2.18 -12.72 0.25
N GLU A 225 3.41 -12.82 -0.25
CA GLU A 225 4.53 -13.48 0.42
C GLU A 225 5.25 -12.45 1.29
N PHE A 226 5.52 -12.77 2.56
CA PHE A 226 6.35 -11.92 3.45
C PHE A 226 7.85 -11.90 3.09
N ALA A 227 8.21 -12.00 1.81
CA ALA A 227 9.60 -12.09 1.37
C ALA A 227 10.41 -10.88 1.89
N GLY A 228 11.51 -11.15 2.61
CA GLY A 228 12.34 -10.11 3.23
C GLY A 228 11.91 -9.70 4.65
N ILE A 229 10.82 -10.26 5.18
CA ILE A 229 10.42 -10.10 6.59
C ILE A 229 10.93 -11.32 7.37
N GLU A 230 11.83 -11.07 8.32
CA GLU A 230 12.35 -12.08 9.24
C GLU A 230 11.40 -12.26 10.45
N ALA A 231 11.57 -13.36 11.17
CA ALA A 231 10.68 -13.72 12.29
C ALA A 231 10.69 -12.68 13.41
N GLU A 232 11.85 -12.06 13.63
CA GLU A 232 12.08 -11.01 14.64
C GLU A 232 11.42 -9.68 14.27
N ASP A 233 11.28 -9.39 12.98
CA ASP A 233 10.75 -8.12 12.48
C ASP A 233 9.21 -8.14 12.37
N LEU A 234 8.61 -9.32 12.20
CA LEU A 234 7.14 -9.46 12.04
C LEU A 234 6.36 -8.76 13.16
N GLY A 235 6.82 -8.84 14.40
CA GLY A 235 6.13 -8.21 15.54
C GLY A 235 6.00 -6.70 15.41
N GLN A 236 6.95 -6.03 14.74
CA GLN A 236 6.93 -4.58 14.54
C GLN A 236 5.94 -4.15 13.46
N THR A 237 5.51 -5.06 12.58
CA THR A 237 4.51 -4.80 11.53
C THR A 237 3.06 -4.89 12.03
N PHE A 238 2.86 -5.30 13.29
CA PHE A 238 1.59 -5.24 13.99
C PHE A 238 1.69 -4.14 15.04
N LEU A 239 1.15 -2.96 14.79
CA LEU A 239 1.32 -1.77 15.65
C LEU A 239 1.09 -2.08 17.14
N GLU A 240 -0.02 -2.75 17.47
CA GLU A 240 -0.39 -3.08 18.85
C GLU A 240 0.52 -4.15 19.48
N ILE A 241 1.05 -5.08 18.68
CA ILE A 241 2.02 -6.08 19.15
C ILE A 241 3.39 -5.42 19.37
N GLY A 242 3.82 -4.59 18.42
CA GLY A 242 5.05 -3.81 18.49
C GLY A 242 5.08 -2.94 19.75
N GLU A 243 4.00 -2.22 20.03
CA GLU A 243 3.86 -1.41 21.25
C GLU A 243 3.99 -2.27 22.51
N LYS A 244 3.18 -3.33 22.64
CA LYS A 244 3.20 -4.21 23.82
C LYS A 244 4.49 -5.04 23.94
N SER A 245 5.24 -5.22 22.86
CA SER A 245 6.49 -5.96 22.86
C SER A 245 7.56 -5.29 23.74
N ALA A 246 7.51 -3.96 23.89
CA ALA A 246 8.43 -3.18 24.72
C ALA A 246 8.35 -3.55 26.22
N GLU A 247 7.22 -4.07 26.67
CA GLU A 247 6.99 -4.51 28.05
C GLU A 247 7.35 -6.00 28.29
N CYS A 248 7.84 -6.70 27.27
CA CYS A 248 8.27 -8.09 27.42
C CYS A 248 9.49 -8.19 28.35
N LYS A 249 9.47 -9.21 29.23
CA LYS A 249 10.62 -9.51 30.11
C LYS A 249 11.91 -9.80 29.34
N PHE A 250 11.80 -10.45 28.19
CA PHE A 250 12.94 -10.87 27.37
C PHE A 250 13.06 -10.01 26.12
N ARG A 251 14.29 -9.57 25.83
CA ARG A 251 14.63 -8.96 24.54
C ARG A 251 14.53 -10.03 23.44
N GLY A 252 13.93 -9.68 22.30
CA GLY A 252 13.72 -10.62 21.18
C GLY A 252 12.62 -11.66 21.45
N CYS A 253 11.67 -11.37 22.34
CA CYS A 253 10.48 -12.20 22.56
C CYS A 253 9.69 -12.31 21.24
N LEU A 254 9.45 -13.52 20.75
CA LEU A 254 8.60 -13.79 19.58
C LEU A 254 7.15 -14.06 19.97
N HIS A 255 6.81 -13.84 21.24
CA HIS A 255 5.46 -13.90 21.79
C HIS A 255 4.76 -15.26 21.67
N ILE A 256 5.48 -16.37 21.52
CA ILE A 256 4.91 -17.72 21.39
C ILE A 256 5.00 -18.49 22.71
N LYS A 257 6.19 -19.02 23.03
CA LYS A 257 6.41 -19.93 24.17
C LYS A 257 7.00 -19.22 25.38
N GLU A 258 7.41 -17.97 25.22
CA GLU A 258 8.10 -17.19 26.22
C GLU A 258 7.21 -16.97 27.45
N PRO A 259 7.74 -17.17 28.68
CA PRO A 259 7.00 -16.90 29.90
C PRO A 259 6.96 -15.39 30.17
N ASN A 260 5.91 -14.92 30.84
CA ASN A 260 5.70 -13.50 31.18
C ASN A 260 5.71 -12.55 29.97
N CYS A 261 5.24 -13.01 28.81
CA CYS A 261 5.08 -12.19 27.60
C CYS A 261 3.98 -11.14 27.79
N ALA A 262 4.31 -9.85 27.58
CA ALA A 262 3.34 -8.76 27.70
C ALA A 262 2.27 -8.81 26.60
N VAL A 263 2.64 -9.18 25.37
CA VAL A 263 1.69 -9.37 24.26
C VAL A 263 0.64 -10.42 24.62
N LYS A 264 1.03 -11.59 25.15
CA LYS A 264 0.07 -12.63 25.55
C LYS A 264 -0.85 -12.15 26.69
N ARG A 265 -0.34 -11.40 27.67
CA ARG A 265 -1.19 -10.78 28.70
C ARG A 265 -2.16 -9.76 28.12
N ALA A 266 -1.72 -8.94 27.15
CA ALA A 266 -2.58 -7.98 26.47
C ALA A 266 -3.71 -8.67 25.69
N VAL A 267 -3.43 -9.84 25.09
CA VAL A 267 -4.47 -10.68 24.47
C VAL A 267 -5.44 -11.23 25.53
N GLU A 268 -4.94 -11.77 26.65
CA GLU A 268 -5.77 -12.27 27.76
C GLU A 268 -6.67 -11.19 28.37
N ASN A 269 -6.20 -9.93 28.41
CA ASN A 269 -6.94 -8.78 28.92
C ASN A 269 -7.90 -8.16 27.89
N GLY A 270 -7.89 -8.61 26.64
CA GLY A 270 -8.70 -8.03 25.55
C GLY A 270 -8.17 -6.70 25.00
N GLU A 271 -6.95 -6.31 25.33
CA GLU A 271 -6.26 -5.14 24.75
C GLU A 271 -5.79 -5.41 23.31
N ILE A 272 -5.49 -6.67 22.99
CA ILE A 272 -5.22 -7.15 21.63
C ILE A 272 -6.29 -8.15 21.26
N ALA A 273 -6.98 -7.93 20.13
CA ALA A 273 -8.00 -8.84 19.66
C ALA A 273 -7.41 -10.24 19.38
N GLN A 274 -8.10 -11.29 19.82
CA GLN A 274 -7.61 -12.67 19.71
C GLN A 274 -7.26 -13.08 18.27
N TYR A 275 -8.05 -12.63 17.28
CA TYR A 275 -7.78 -12.96 15.88
C TYR A 275 -6.48 -12.32 15.37
N ARG A 276 -6.13 -11.11 15.81
CA ARG A 276 -4.89 -10.43 15.44
C ARG A 276 -3.68 -11.23 15.89
N TYR A 277 -3.68 -11.68 17.15
CA TYR A 277 -2.64 -12.56 17.67
C TYR A 277 -2.59 -13.91 16.93
N ASN A 278 -3.75 -14.50 16.61
CA ASN A 278 -3.78 -15.75 15.85
C ASN A 278 -3.15 -15.60 14.46
N HIS A 279 -3.45 -14.52 13.74
CA HIS A 279 -2.83 -14.25 12.44
C HIS A 279 -1.33 -13.97 12.57
N TYR A 280 -0.89 -13.24 13.60
CA TYR A 280 0.53 -13.07 13.90
C TYR A 280 1.24 -14.44 14.04
N VAL A 281 0.67 -15.36 14.82
CA VAL A 281 1.24 -16.72 15.00
C VAL A 281 1.25 -17.50 13.69
N GLU A 282 0.19 -17.41 12.90
CA GLU A 282 0.10 -18.04 11.57
C GLU A 282 1.19 -17.53 10.64
N PHE A 283 1.35 -16.21 10.54
CA PHE A 283 2.37 -15.59 9.67
C PHE A 283 3.78 -15.86 10.16
N LEU A 284 4.01 -15.86 11.48
CA LEU A 284 5.31 -16.24 12.05
C LEU A 284 5.67 -17.68 11.69
N THR A 285 4.68 -18.58 11.71
CA THR A 285 4.87 -19.98 11.33
C THR A 285 5.21 -20.08 9.83
N GLU A 286 4.45 -19.38 8.98
CA GLU A 286 4.75 -19.32 7.54
C GLU A 286 6.17 -18.81 7.25
N ILE A 287 6.62 -17.77 7.96
CA ILE A 287 7.97 -17.22 7.82
C ILE A 287 9.02 -18.26 8.21
N LYS A 288 8.83 -18.96 9.35
CA LYS A 288 9.76 -19.99 9.84
C LYS A 288 9.82 -21.23 8.96
N ASP A 289 8.72 -21.57 8.28
CA ASP A 289 8.63 -22.74 7.40
C ASP A 289 9.24 -22.50 6.00
N ARG A 290 9.71 -21.28 5.71
CA ARG A 290 10.44 -20.99 4.48
C ARG A 290 11.72 -21.79 4.42
N LYS A 291 11.85 -22.63 3.40
CA LYS A 291 13.11 -23.32 3.14
C LYS A 291 14.22 -22.29 2.92
N PRO A 292 15.38 -22.42 3.60
CA PRO A 292 16.53 -21.56 3.33
C PRO A 292 16.88 -21.67 1.84
N ARG A 293 16.92 -20.53 1.15
CA ARG A 293 17.46 -20.45 -0.21
C ARG A 293 18.98 -20.53 -0.09
N TYR A 294 19.52 -21.73 -0.18
CA TYR A 294 20.96 -21.96 -0.39
C TYR A 294 21.34 -21.67 -1.85
#